data_AF-A0A7D6HFY9-F1
#
_entry.id   AF-A0A7D6HFY9-F1
#
_cell.length_a   1.000
_cell.length_b   1.000
_cell.length_c   1.000
_cell.angle_alpha   90.00
_cell.angle_beta   90.00
_cell.angle_gamma   90.00
#
_symmetry.space_group_name_H-M   'P 1'
#
loop_
_entity.id
_entity.type
_entity.pdbx_description
1 polymer ?
#
loop_
_entity_poly.entity_id
_entity_poly.type
_entity_poly.pdbx_seq_one_letter_code
_entity_poly.pdbx_strand_id
1 'polypeptide(L)'
;MFSFSRRLQSRTCCQWLVSFLSLSCGLFFLFNATLIESATLTNITSRQTIQNQLNALSNRSNLTAYETLALSDYKKAIQFYDELAGLEKQAELMQKRVMQAPKEARYVLDNLARIKREQQQSEQTKTEYQHLSLSQLESQLKNKLEILQNQQENLANINNNLVALQTQPERAMNIMLENARRLQDIRYQLNNDFSSNDDIRPALQVLLQVEQLYLQQQNKFQQHALQANTQLQDVLQKQRDYTATYLELIQSDIQYIQATINNKRLNYYEETAKEAQRSTINSQEVEEYPVIKHEKAINKALSERLISVTQNSNQLVQKGALLNKSELADRMAPSATPTPVIRS
;
A
#
# COMPACT_ATOMS: atom_id res chain seq x y z
N MET A 1 -35.65 45.62 41.10
CA MET A 1 -36.13 44.39 40.45
C MET A 1 -36.41 44.62 38.95
N PHE A 2 -35.48 45.21 38.18
CA PHE A 2 -35.72 45.56 36.76
C PHE A 2 -34.48 45.46 35.83
N SER A 3 -33.41 44.76 36.23
CA SER A 3 -32.20 44.61 35.40
C SER A 3 -31.98 43.19 34.84
N PHE A 4 -32.82 42.21 35.18
CA PHE A 4 -32.62 40.82 34.76
C PHE A 4 -33.40 40.41 33.50
N SER A 5 -34.42 41.17 33.10
CA SER A 5 -35.31 40.77 31.99
C SER A 5 -34.79 41.14 30.58
N ARG A 6 -33.91 42.15 30.45
CA ARG A 6 -33.38 42.58 29.13
C ARG A 6 -32.30 41.65 28.54
N ARG A 7 -31.67 40.77 29.34
CA ARG A 7 -30.58 39.89 28.86
C ARG A 7 -31.06 38.58 28.23
N LEU A 8 -32.31 38.17 28.42
CA LEU A 8 -32.84 36.96 27.77
C LEU A 8 -33.40 37.24 26.37
N GLN A 9 -33.90 38.45 26.11
CA GLN A 9 -34.51 38.81 24.81
C GLN A 9 -33.49 39.04 23.69
N SER A 10 -32.24 39.43 24.00
CA SER A 10 -31.19 39.62 22.99
C SER A 10 -30.56 38.29 22.52
N ARG A 11 -30.59 37.25 23.37
CA ARG A 11 -30.00 35.95 23.06
C ARG A 11 -30.83 35.14 22.07
N THR A 12 -32.15 35.20 22.16
CA THR A 12 -33.07 34.49 21.24
C THR A 12 -33.10 35.12 19.85
N CYS A 13 -32.99 36.44 19.76
CA CYS A 13 -32.93 37.16 18.48
C CYS A 13 -31.62 36.87 17.71
N CYS A 14 -30.47 36.83 18.41
CA CYS A 14 -29.21 36.43 17.80
C CYS A 14 -29.17 34.96 17.38
N GLN A 15 -29.82 34.05 18.13
CA GLN A 15 -29.89 32.63 17.76
C GLN A 15 -30.72 32.39 16.50
N TRP A 16 -31.80 33.16 16.28
CA TRP A 16 -32.60 33.07 15.05
C TRP A 16 -31.87 33.61 13.83
N LEU A 17 -31.10 34.70 13.99
CA LEU A 17 -30.29 35.29 12.91
C LEU A 17 -29.13 34.39 12.49
N VAL A 18 -28.45 33.74 13.45
CA VAL A 18 -27.36 32.79 13.16
C VAL A 18 -27.88 31.51 12.51
N SER A 19 -29.05 31.01 12.94
CA SER A 19 -29.69 29.85 12.31
C SER A 19 -30.17 30.14 10.88
N PHE A 20 -30.71 31.34 10.61
CA PHE A 20 -31.09 31.74 9.25
C PHE A 20 -29.87 31.93 8.32
N LEU A 21 -28.77 32.50 8.83
CA LEU A 21 -27.52 32.66 8.08
C LEU A 21 -26.83 31.30 7.83
N SER A 22 -26.91 30.36 8.79
CA SER A 22 -26.43 28.99 8.63
C SER A 22 -27.26 28.18 7.64
N LEU A 23 -28.59 28.39 7.60
CA LEU A 23 -29.47 27.72 6.66
C LEU A 23 -29.31 28.27 5.22
N SER A 24 -29.06 29.58 5.07
CA SER A 24 -28.77 30.18 3.75
C SER A 24 -27.39 29.79 3.23
N CYS A 25 -26.37 29.69 4.08
CA CYS A 25 -25.07 29.13 3.70
C CYS A 25 -25.16 27.64 3.34
N GLY A 26 -25.93 26.83 4.07
CA GLY A 26 -26.15 25.41 3.75
C GLY A 26 -26.85 25.20 2.41
N LEU A 27 -27.82 26.06 2.06
CA LEU A 27 -28.47 26.06 0.75
C LEU A 27 -27.59 26.60 -0.37
N PHE A 28 -26.67 27.55 -0.09
CA PHE A 28 -25.69 28.02 -1.08
C PHE A 28 -24.61 26.98 -1.38
N PHE A 29 -24.22 26.14 -0.40
CA PHE A 29 -23.25 25.06 -0.61
C PHE A 29 -23.85 23.81 -1.28
N LEU A 30 -25.16 23.57 -1.16
CA LEU A 30 -25.83 22.45 -1.83
C LEU A 30 -26.33 22.79 -3.24
N PHE A 31 -26.41 24.07 -3.62
CA PHE A 31 -26.91 24.51 -4.93
C PHE A 31 -25.82 24.82 -5.97
N ASN A 32 -24.54 24.74 -5.62
CA ASN A 32 -23.42 24.98 -6.56
C ASN A 32 -22.82 23.69 -7.16
N ALA A 33 -23.44 22.52 -6.95
CA ALA A 33 -22.93 21.24 -7.48
C ALA A 33 -23.52 20.83 -8.84
N THR A 34 -24.42 21.62 -9.42
CA THR A 34 -25.00 21.29 -10.72
C THR A 34 -25.00 22.49 -11.65
N LEU A 35 -24.44 22.26 -12.84
CA LEU A 35 -24.53 23.07 -14.07
C LEU A 35 -23.46 24.16 -14.24
N ILE A 36 -22.23 23.72 -14.52
CA ILE A 36 -21.54 24.20 -15.71
C ILE A 36 -21.07 22.97 -16.50
N GLU A 37 -22.03 22.22 -17.03
CA GLU A 37 -21.77 21.37 -18.19
C GLU A 37 -21.94 22.27 -19.41
N SER A 38 -20.89 23.01 -19.76
CA SER A 38 -20.84 23.74 -21.01
C SER A 38 -20.85 22.72 -22.14
N ALA A 39 -22.04 22.52 -22.73
CA ALA A 39 -22.25 21.84 -23.99
C ALA A 39 -21.35 22.45 -25.08
N THR A 40 -20.18 21.86 -25.29
CA THR A 40 -19.25 22.14 -26.39
C THR A 40 -18.57 20.87 -26.91
N LEU A 41 -19.13 19.69 -26.63
CA LEU A 41 -18.56 18.40 -27.06
C LEU A 41 -19.19 17.82 -28.33
N THR A 42 -20.04 18.57 -29.02
CA THR A 42 -20.83 18.01 -30.15
C THR A 42 -20.13 18.03 -31.50
N ASN A 43 -18.88 18.51 -31.63
CA ASN A 43 -18.20 18.47 -32.94
C ASN A 43 -16.66 18.44 -32.84
N ILE A 44 -16.11 17.42 -32.16
CA ILE A 44 -14.66 17.21 -32.10
C ILE A 44 -14.23 16.46 -33.37
N THR A 45 -13.24 16.99 -34.10
CA THR A 45 -12.76 16.37 -35.34
C THR A 45 -12.20 14.98 -35.06
N SER A 46 -12.75 13.93 -35.70
CA SER A 46 -12.36 12.55 -35.40
C SER A 46 -10.87 12.28 -35.69
N ARG A 47 -10.27 11.36 -34.92
CA ARG A 47 -8.89 10.87 -35.15
C ARG A 47 -8.66 10.44 -36.59
N GLN A 48 -9.64 9.76 -37.20
CA GLN A 48 -9.56 9.30 -38.59
C GLN A 48 -9.50 10.47 -39.58
N THR A 49 -10.30 11.52 -39.34
CA THR A 49 -10.29 12.74 -40.15
C THR A 49 -8.93 13.43 -40.08
N ILE A 50 -8.35 13.56 -38.89
CA ILE A 50 -7.00 14.14 -38.70
C ILE A 50 -5.93 13.29 -39.37
N GLN A 51 -6.02 11.97 -39.26
CA GLN A 51 -5.07 11.05 -39.91
C GLN A 51 -5.12 11.18 -41.45
N ASN A 52 -6.31 11.29 -42.03
CA ASN A 52 -6.48 11.48 -43.47
C ASN A 52 -5.88 12.82 -43.93
N GLN A 53 -6.10 13.90 -43.17
CA GLN A 53 -5.51 15.21 -43.43
C GLN A 53 -3.98 15.19 -43.30
N LEU A 54 -3.45 14.49 -42.30
CA LEU A 54 -2.02 14.30 -42.11
C LEU A 54 -1.39 13.53 -43.28
N ASN A 55 -2.01 12.43 -43.71
CA ASN A 55 -1.53 11.63 -44.84
C ASN A 55 -1.57 12.44 -46.16
N ALA A 56 -2.60 13.25 -46.37
CA ALA A 56 -2.71 14.13 -47.54
C ALA A 56 -1.59 15.18 -47.56
N LEU A 57 -1.23 15.75 -46.41
CA LEU A 57 -0.14 16.72 -46.28
C LEU A 57 1.25 16.09 -46.35
N SER A 58 1.44 14.89 -45.79
CA SER A 58 2.74 14.21 -45.78
C SER A 58 3.16 13.65 -47.14
N ASN A 59 2.20 13.38 -48.03
CA ASN A 59 2.46 12.85 -49.37
C ASN A 59 2.87 13.93 -50.38
N ARG A 60 2.90 15.21 -49.98
CA ARG A 60 3.32 16.33 -50.85
C ARG A 60 4.82 16.59 -50.69
N SER A 61 5.53 16.69 -51.82
CA SER A 61 6.99 16.86 -51.85
C SER A 61 7.48 18.27 -51.49
N ASN A 62 6.64 19.30 -51.67
CA ASN A 62 6.94 20.69 -51.33
C ASN A 62 5.84 21.25 -50.43
N LEU A 63 6.12 21.41 -49.13
CA LEU A 63 5.21 22.03 -48.17
C LEU A 63 5.52 23.52 -48.00
N THR A 64 4.47 24.34 -47.97
CA THR A 64 4.57 25.74 -47.57
C THR A 64 4.80 25.88 -46.06
N ALA A 65 5.30 27.04 -45.59
CA ALA A 65 5.47 27.31 -44.17
C ALA A 65 4.18 27.08 -43.36
N TYR A 66 3.02 27.45 -43.92
CA TYR A 66 1.70 27.20 -43.33
C TYR A 66 1.39 25.70 -43.23
N GLU A 67 1.61 24.93 -44.29
CA GLU A 67 1.34 23.49 -44.31
C GLU A 67 2.28 22.71 -43.39
N THR A 68 3.54 23.15 -43.23
CA THR A 68 4.47 22.54 -42.25
C THR A 68 3.99 22.72 -40.81
N LEU A 69 3.44 23.88 -40.47
CA LEU A 69 2.85 24.13 -39.16
C LEU A 69 1.57 23.31 -38.97
N ALA A 70 0.69 23.25 -39.98
CA ALA A 70 -0.51 22.42 -39.95
C ALA A 70 -0.18 20.93 -39.71
N LEU A 71 0.85 20.41 -40.38
CA LEU A 71 1.32 19.04 -40.21
C LEU A 71 1.81 18.78 -38.78
N SER A 72 2.54 19.72 -38.18
CA SER A 72 2.95 19.65 -36.78
C SER A 72 1.74 19.64 -35.83
N ASP A 73 0.74 20.49 -36.08
CA ASP A 73 -0.45 20.56 -35.24
C ASP A 73 -1.26 19.26 -35.28
N TYR A 74 -1.47 18.68 -36.47
CA TYR A 74 -2.16 17.40 -36.62
C TYR A 74 -1.40 16.24 -35.98
N LYS A 75 -0.06 16.23 -36.04
CA LYS A 75 0.75 15.24 -35.32
C LYS A 75 0.54 15.31 -33.81
N LYS A 76 0.56 16.52 -33.24
CA LYS A 76 0.30 16.73 -31.80
C LYS A 76 -1.13 16.35 -31.42
N ALA A 77 -2.10 16.64 -32.27
CA ALA A 77 -3.50 16.26 -32.03
C ALA A 77 -3.66 14.74 -31.95
N ILE A 78 -2.97 13.98 -32.80
CA ILE A 78 -2.95 12.51 -32.72
C ILE A 78 -2.28 12.03 -31.44
N GLN A 79 -1.19 12.67 -31.00
CA GLN A 79 -0.54 12.32 -29.72
C GLN A 79 -1.52 12.46 -28.55
N PHE A 80 -2.30 13.54 -28.48
CA PHE A 80 -3.34 13.68 -27.45
C PHE A 80 -4.42 12.61 -27.52
N TYR A 81 -4.80 12.14 -28.72
CA TYR A 81 -5.70 10.99 -28.86
C TYR A 81 -5.10 9.69 -28.32
N ASP A 82 -3.81 9.46 -28.53
CA ASP A 82 -3.10 8.30 -27.98
C ASP A 82 -3.02 8.37 -26.45
N GLU A 83 -2.74 9.56 -25.90
CA GLU A 83 -2.77 9.79 -24.45
C GLU A 83 -4.17 9.60 -23.86
N LEU A 84 -5.22 10.03 -24.57
CA LEU A 84 -6.60 9.85 -24.15
C LEU A 84 -6.97 8.36 -24.07
N ALA A 85 -6.55 7.54 -25.05
CA ALA A 85 -6.74 6.10 -25.00
C ALA A 85 -5.95 5.45 -23.85
N GLY A 86 -4.77 5.96 -23.53
CA GLY A 86 -3.99 5.54 -22.36
C GLY A 86 -4.68 5.88 -21.03
N LEU A 87 -5.25 7.08 -20.95
CA LEU A 87 -5.99 7.56 -19.79
C LEU A 87 -7.28 6.76 -19.55
N GLU A 88 -8.00 6.40 -20.62
CA GLU A 88 -9.19 5.55 -20.54
C GLU A 88 -8.87 4.17 -19.95
N LYS A 89 -7.79 3.53 -20.40
CA LYS A 89 -7.32 2.26 -19.81
C LYS A 89 -6.99 2.40 -18.32
N GLN A 90 -6.35 3.50 -17.93
CA GLN A 90 -6.04 3.74 -16.51
C GLN A 90 -7.33 3.95 -15.69
N ALA A 91 -8.31 4.67 -16.24
CA ALA A 91 -9.61 4.86 -15.61
C ALA A 91 -10.35 3.52 -15.41
N GLU A 92 -10.37 2.64 -16.41
CA GLU A 92 -10.96 1.31 -16.28
C GLU A 92 -10.29 0.45 -15.21
N LEU A 93 -8.95 0.45 -15.17
CA LEU A 93 -8.19 -0.29 -14.16
C LEU A 93 -8.47 0.23 -12.76
N MET A 94 -8.50 1.55 -12.58
CA MET A 94 -8.84 2.19 -11.31
C MET A 94 -10.27 1.82 -10.90
N GLN A 95 -11.23 1.90 -11.82
CA GLN A 95 -12.62 1.55 -11.55
C GLN A 95 -12.75 0.10 -11.09
N LYS A 96 -12.07 -0.84 -11.76
CA LYS A 96 -12.04 -2.25 -11.35
C LYS A 96 -11.49 -2.42 -9.93
N ARG A 97 -10.38 -1.75 -9.59
CA ARG A 97 -9.81 -1.77 -8.22
C ARG A 97 -10.78 -1.22 -7.19
N VAL A 98 -11.45 -0.11 -7.48
CA VAL A 98 -12.44 0.52 -6.58
C VAL A 98 -13.65 -0.39 -6.35
N MET A 99 -14.13 -1.08 -7.40
CA MET A 99 -15.23 -2.03 -7.27
C MET A 99 -14.84 -3.28 -6.47
N GLN A 100 -13.59 -3.72 -6.55
CA GLN A 100 -13.08 -4.90 -5.84
C GLN A 100 -12.69 -4.59 -4.39
N ALA A 101 -12.31 -3.35 -4.09
CA ALA A 101 -11.84 -2.90 -2.78
C ALA A 101 -12.72 -3.33 -1.59
N PRO A 102 -14.07 -3.23 -1.60
CA PRO A 102 -14.89 -3.66 -0.46
C PRO A 102 -14.82 -5.17 -0.21
N LYS A 103 -14.76 -5.97 -1.29
CA LYS A 103 -14.65 -7.42 -1.19
C LYS A 103 -13.28 -7.81 -0.65
N GLU A 104 -12.22 -7.16 -1.13
CA GLU A 104 -10.86 -7.35 -0.63
C GLU A 104 -10.75 -6.94 0.84
N ALA A 105 -11.32 -5.81 1.25
CA ALA A 105 -11.33 -5.38 2.64
C ALA A 105 -11.96 -6.45 3.56
N ARG A 106 -13.12 -7.01 3.17
CA ARG A 106 -13.78 -8.07 3.95
C ARG A 106 -12.92 -9.32 4.02
N TYR A 107 -12.38 -9.76 2.89
CA TYR A 107 -11.49 -10.92 2.83
C TYR A 107 -10.27 -10.77 3.76
N VAL A 108 -9.65 -9.59 3.77
CA VAL A 108 -8.51 -9.29 4.65
C VAL A 108 -8.92 -9.30 6.12
N LEU A 109 -10.06 -8.71 6.46
CA LEU A 109 -10.57 -8.72 7.83
C LEU A 109 -10.91 -10.13 8.34
N ASP A 110 -11.51 -10.96 7.49
CA ASP A 110 -11.83 -12.35 7.83
C ASP A 110 -10.55 -13.16 8.08
N ASN A 111 -9.53 -12.98 7.24
CA ASN A 111 -8.23 -13.62 7.42
C ASN A 111 -7.50 -13.08 8.67
N LEU A 112 -7.59 -11.79 8.96
CA LEU A 112 -7.05 -11.19 10.18
C LEU A 112 -7.72 -11.78 11.42
N ALA A 113 -9.05 -11.93 11.40
CA ALA A 113 -9.78 -12.59 12.48
C ALA A 113 -9.42 -14.08 12.63
N ARG A 114 -9.09 -14.77 11.53
CA ARG A 114 -8.58 -16.14 11.57
C ARG A 114 -7.20 -16.21 12.24
N ILE A 115 -6.25 -15.38 11.82
CA ILE A 115 -4.89 -15.34 12.39
C ILE A 115 -4.93 -14.98 13.88
N LYS A 116 -5.77 -14.02 14.28
CA LYS A 116 -5.91 -13.68 15.71
C LYS A 116 -6.43 -14.86 16.54
N ARG A 117 -7.32 -15.68 15.98
CA ARG A 117 -7.75 -16.93 16.63
C ARG A 117 -6.64 -17.98 16.68
N GLU A 118 -5.87 -18.12 15.62
CA GLU A 118 -4.68 -19.00 15.58
C GLU A 118 -3.66 -18.58 16.66
N GLN A 119 -3.40 -17.29 16.83
CA GLN A 119 -2.54 -16.76 17.91
C GLN A 119 -3.08 -17.11 19.31
N GLN A 120 -4.40 -17.03 19.52
CA GLN A 120 -5.04 -17.43 20.78
C GLN A 120 -4.90 -18.94 21.04
N GLN A 121 -4.92 -19.76 19.98
CA GLN A 121 -4.74 -21.20 20.05
C GLN A 121 -3.27 -21.64 20.03
N SER A 122 -2.33 -20.71 20.21
CA SER A 122 -0.89 -20.99 20.10
C SER A 122 -0.40 -22.15 20.97
N GLU A 123 -1.02 -22.43 22.12
CA GLU A 123 -0.66 -23.58 22.95
C GLU A 123 -0.94 -24.92 22.28
N GLN A 124 -2.05 -25.05 21.54
CA GLN A 124 -2.39 -26.26 20.81
C GLN A 124 -1.45 -26.49 19.62
N THR A 125 -1.10 -25.42 18.90
CA THR A 125 -0.11 -25.49 17.81
C THR A 125 1.27 -25.86 18.36
N LYS A 126 1.62 -25.34 19.53
CA LYS A 126 2.88 -25.67 20.23
C LYS A 126 2.95 -27.14 20.62
N THR A 127 1.87 -27.74 21.12
CA THR A 127 1.87 -29.18 21.44
C THR A 127 1.97 -30.04 20.18
N GLU A 128 1.30 -29.65 19.08
CA GLU A 128 1.42 -30.33 17.78
C GLU A 128 2.87 -30.41 17.30
N TYR A 129 3.61 -29.29 17.38
CA TYR A 129 5.03 -29.25 17.04
C TYR A 129 5.91 -30.17 17.92
N GLN A 130 5.54 -30.41 19.18
CA GLN A 130 6.31 -31.34 20.03
C GLN A 130 6.21 -32.80 19.55
N HIS A 131 5.11 -33.17 18.90
CA HIS A 131 4.90 -34.52 18.37
C HIS A 131 5.62 -34.78 17.04
N LEU A 132 6.05 -33.74 16.34
CA LEU A 132 6.78 -33.87 15.08
C LEU A 132 8.20 -34.45 15.28
N SER A 133 8.70 -35.13 14.26
CA SER A 133 10.09 -35.58 14.20
C SER A 133 11.06 -34.40 13.95
N LEU A 134 12.34 -34.60 14.24
CA LEU A 134 13.37 -33.57 14.02
C LEU A 134 13.42 -33.10 12.57
N SER A 135 13.39 -34.03 11.60
CA SER A 135 13.40 -33.71 10.16
C SER A 135 12.14 -32.94 9.73
N GLN A 136 10.97 -33.30 10.27
CA GLN A 136 9.73 -32.56 10.00
C GLN A 136 9.79 -31.14 10.57
N LEU A 137 10.36 -30.95 11.77
CA LEU A 137 10.53 -29.64 12.37
C LEU A 137 11.51 -28.75 11.58
N GLU A 138 12.62 -29.31 11.12
CA GLU A 138 13.59 -28.59 10.28
C GLU A 138 12.98 -28.16 8.94
N SER A 139 12.17 -29.04 8.32
CA SER A 139 11.41 -28.71 7.10
C SER A 139 10.38 -27.60 7.35
N GLN A 140 9.61 -27.69 8.44
CA GLN A 140 8.66 -26.66 8.83
C GLN A 140 9.33 -25.32 9.14
N LEU A 141 10.50 -25.34 9.79
CA LEU A 141 11.30 -24.14 10.04
C LEU A 141 11.72 -23.47 8.73
N LYS A 142 12.24 -24.25 7.77
CA LYS A 142 12.60 -23.73 6.45
C LYS A 142 11.41 -23.09 5.74
N ASN A 143 10.26 -23.76 5.72
CA ASN A 143 9.04 -23.23 5.10
C ASN A 143 8.60 -21.92 5.76
N LYS A 144 8.62 -21.83 7.09
CA LYS A 144 8.23 -20.60 7.80
C LYS A 144 9.21 -19.46 7.56
N LEU A 145 10.51 -19.73 7.43
CA LEU A 145 11.50 -18.71 7.08
C LEU A 145 11.28 -18.15 5.67
N GLU A 146 10.94 -19.00 4.70
CA GLU A 146 10.58 -18.57 3.35
C GLU A 146 9.30 -17.71 3.35
N ILE A 147 8.27 -18.16 4.07
CA ILE A 147 7.03 -17.37 4.23
C ILE A 147 7.35 -16.03 4.90
N LEU A 148 8.18 -16.00 5.95
CA LEU A 148 8.59 -14.78 6.64
C LEU A 148 9.20 -13.76 5.66
N GLN A 149 10.14 -14.21 4.83
CA GLN A 149 10.80 -13.35 3.84
C GLN A 149 9.79 -12.78 2.83
N ASN A 150 8.92 -13.64 2.28
CA ASN A 150 7.91 -13.23 1.31
C ASN A 150 6.91 -12.21 1.92
N GLN A 151 6.52 -12.40 3.18
CA GLN A 151 5.61 -11.47 3.86
C GLN A 151 6.28 -10.13 4.23
N GLN A 152 7.59 -10.12 4.50
CA GLN A 152 8.33 -8.87 4.70
C GLN A 152 8.39 -8.03 3.41
N GLU A 153 8.64 -8.67 2.27
CA GLU A 153 8.60 -8.02 0.96
C GLU A 153 7.19 -7.48 0.66
N ASN A 154 6.16 -8.29 0.91
CA ASN A 154 4.77 -7.87 0.76
C ASN A 154 4.44 -6.64 1.63
N LEU A 155 4.86 -6.62 2.89
CA LEU A 155 4.65 -5.48 3.79
C LEU A 155 5.35 -4.20 3.26
N ALA A 156 6.57 -4.33 2.72
CA ALA A 156 7.27 -3.20 2.11
C ALA A 156 6.50 -2.66 0.89
N ASN A 157 5.99 -3.55 0.04
CA ASN A 157 5.16 -3.18 -1.11
C ASN A 157 3.87 -2.47 -0.70
N ILE A 158 3.16 -2.97 0.32
CA ILE A 158 1.96 -2.32 0.87
C ILE A 158 2.29 -0.92 1.39
N ASN A 159 3.39 -0.77 2.14
CA ASN A 159 3.82 0.53 2.66
C ASN A 159 4.17 1.52 1.54
N ASN A 160 4.89 1.08 0.50
CA ASN A 160 5.19 1.91 -0.67
C ASN A 160 3.90 2.39 -1.36
N ASN A 161 2.94 1.49 -1.53
CA ASN A 161 1.63 1.82 -2.12
C ASN A 161 0.82 2.78 -1.23
N LEU A 162 0.88 2.63 0.10
CA LEU A 162 0.24 3.55 1.04
C LEU A 162 0.82 4.97 0.92
N VAL A 163 2.14 5.11 0.89
CA VAL A 163 2.80 6.42 0.73
C VAL A 163 2.42 7.04 -0.62
N ALA A 164 2.36 6.24 -1.68
CA ALA A 164 1.88 6.71 -2.97
C ALA A 164 0.43 7.23 -2.89
N LEU A 165 -0.49 6.50 -2.25
CA LEU A 165 -1.87 6.95 -2.07
C LEU A 165 -1.99 8.18 -1.14
N GLN A 166 -1.15 8.28 -0.10
CA GLN A 166 -1.15 9.42 0.82
C GLN A 166 -0.74 10.73 0.14
N THR A 167 0.21 10.66 -0.78
CA THR A 167 0.68 11.82 -1.58
C THR A 167 -0.16 12.05 -2.83
N GLN A 168 -1.09 11.16 -3.15
CA GLN A 168 -1.94 11.27 -4.34
C GLN A 168 -2.83 12.51 -4.36
N PRO A 169 -3.44 12.99 -3.24
CA PRO A 169 -4.29 14.17 -3.28
C PRO A 169 -3.54 15.42 -3.71
N GLU A 170 -2.35 15.64 -3.17
CA GLU A 170 -1.51 16.78 -3.54
C GLU A 170 -1.13 16.72 -5.01
N ARG A 171 -0.68 15.56 -5.49
CA ARG A 171 -0.33 15.34 -6.90
C ARG A 171 -1.52 15.57 -7.84
N ALA A 172 -2.68 15.04 -7.49
CA ALA A 172 -3.92 15.22 -8.26
C ALA A 172 -4.34 16.70 -8.30
N MET A 173 -4.28 17.40 -7.16
CA MET A 173 -4.60 18.83 -7.09
C MET A 173 -3.64 19.68 -7.92
N ASN A 174 -2.34 19.37 -7.91
CA ASN A 174 -1.35 20.06 -8.75
C ASN A 174 -1.62 19.87 -10.24
N ILE A 175 -1.92 18.64 -10.68
CA ILE A 175 -2.29 18.34 -12.07
C ILE A 175 -3.57 19.10 -12.45
N MET A 176 -4.60 19.08 -11.60
CA MET A 176 -5.85 19.79 -11.86
C MET A 176 -5.66 21.31 -11.96
N LEU A 177 -4.77 21.88 -11.14
CA LEU A 177 -4.42 23.30 -11.20
C LEU A 177 -3.69 23.66 -12.51
N GLU A 178 -2.73 22.84 -12.91
CA GLU A 178 -2.01 23.01 -14.18
C GLU A 178 -2.98 22.91 -15.37
N ASN A 179 -3.84 21.91 -15.36
CA ASN A 179 -4.88 21.73 -16.37
C ASN A 179 -5.85 22.92 -16.41
N ALA A 180 -6.24 23.46 -15.26
CA ALA A 180 -7.12 24.63 -15.19
C ALA A 180 -6.48 25.86 -15.86
N ARG A 181 -5.19 26.11 -15.62
CA ARG A 181 -4.43 27.17 -16.29
C ARG A 181 -4.38 26.93 -17.80
N ARG A 182 -4.01 25.72 -18.22
CA ARG A 182 -3.93 25.38 -19.64
C ARG A 182 -5.27 25.49 -20.37
N LEU A 183 -6.36 25.07 -19.73
CA LEU A 183 -7.71 25.23 -20.26
C LEU A 183 -8.11 26.70 -20.43
N GLN A 184 -7.66 27.57 -19.51
CA GLN A 184 -7.87 29.01 -19.63
C GLN A 184 -7.08 29.59 -20.81
N ASP A 185 -5.82 29.20 -20.98
CA ASP A 185 -4.99 29.60 -22.12
C ASP A 185 -5.59 29.14 -23.46
N ILE A 186 -6.06 27.90 -23.52
CA ILE A 186 -6.75 27.36 -24.71
C ILE A 186 -8.00 28.20 -25.03
N ARG A 187 -8.79 28.57 -24.02
CA ARG A 187 -9.97 29.45 -24.22
C ARG A 187 -9.56 30.82 -24.74
N TYR A 188 -8.50 31.42 -24.21
CA TYR A 188 -8.00 32.70 -24.73
C TYR A 188 -7.53 32.57 -26.17
N GLN A 189 -6.79 31.51 -26.51
CA GLN A 189 -6.32 31.27 -27.86
C GLN A 189 -7.49 31.08 -28.82
N LEU A 190 -8.48 30.25 -28.49
CA LEU A 190 -9.67 30.02 -29.32
C LEU A 190 -10.57 31.27 -29.43
N ASN A 191 -10.59 32.16 -28.43
CA ASN A 191 -11.40 33.38 -28.45
C ASN A 191 -10.70 34.59 -29.08
N ASN A 192 -9.38 34.56 -29.27
CA ASN A 192 -8.62 35.70 -29.83
C ASN A 192 -8.91 35.97 -31.31
N ASP A 193 -9.72 35.13 -31.98
CA ASP A 193 -10.29 35.35 -33.33
C ASP A 193 -11.02 36.70 -33.49
N PHE A 194 -11.40 37.40 -32.40
CA PHE A 194 -12.15 38.67 -32.50
C PHE A 194 -11.31 39.94 -32.61
N SER A 195 -9.99 39.91 -32.40
CA SER A 195 -9.19 41.14 -32.19
C SER A 195 -8.06 41.41 -33.19
N SER A 196 -7.63 40.38 -33.94
CA SER A 196 -6.61 40.49 -34.97
C SER A 196 -7.12 39.79 -36.23
N ASN A 197 -7.10 40.47 -37.38
CA ASN A 197 -7.58 39.97 -38.69
C ASN A 197 -6.81 38.74 -39.24
N ASP A 198 -6.08 37.99 -38.42
CA ASP A 198 -5.47 36.70 -38.77
C ASP A 198 -6.35 35.59 -38.19
N ASP A 199 -7.19 34.99 -39.03
CA ASP A 199 -7.98 33.80 -38.68
C ASP A 199 -7.06 32.72 -38.09
N ILE A 200 -7.44 32.14 -36.95
CA ILE A 200 -6.76 30.95 -36.42
C ILE A 200 -6.70 29.86 -37.50
N ARG A 201 -5.50 29.31 -37.70
CA ARG A 201 -5.31 28.17 -38.59
C ARG A 201 -6.25 27.02 -38.18
N PRO A 202 -7.06 26.44 -39.09
CA PRO A 202 -7.98 25.35 -38.75
C PRO A 202 -7.31 24.13 -38.09
N ALA A 203 -6.09 23.79 -38.50
CA ALA A 203 -5.31 22.72 -37.87
C ALA A 203 -4.98 23.00 -36.38
N LEU A 204 -4.69 24.27 -36.06
CA LEU A 204 -4.43 24.70 -34.68
C LEU A 204 -5.73 24.67 -33.85
N GLN A 205 -6.86 25.10 -34.43
CA GLN A 205 -8.16 25.00 -33.77
C GLN A 205 -8.50 23.55 -33.40
N VAL A 206 -8.28 22.61 -34.33
CA VAL A 206 -8.48 21.17 -34.08
C VAL A 206 -7.56 20.67 -32.97
N LEU A 207 -6.26 21.02 -33.00
CA LEU A 207 -5.32 20.66 -31.95
C LEU A 207 -5.79 21.12 -30.57
N LEU A 208 -6.17 22.40 -30.44
CA LEU A 208 -6.60 23.00 -29.18
C LEU A 208 -7.89 22.37 -28.64
N GLN A 209 -8.83 22.00 -29.52
CA GLN A 209 -10.05 21.29 -29.13
C GLN A 209 -9.76 19.87 -28.62
N VAL A 210 -8.85 19.13 -29.27
CA VAL A 210 -8.47 17.78 -28.84
C VAL A 210 -7.71 17.84 -27.51
N GLU A 211 -6.81 18.81 -27.35
CA GLU A 211 -6.10 19.04 -26.09
C GLU A 211 -7.09 19.40 -24.95
N GLN A 212 -8.07 20.27 -25.22
CA GLN A 212 -9.12 20.60 -24.26
C GLN A 212 -9.87 19.35 -23.78
N LEU A 213 -10.26 18.46 -24.71
CA LEU A 213 -10.90 17.19 -24.37
C LEU A 213 -10.00 16.33 -23.47
N TYR A 214 -8.73 16.18 -23.83
CA TYR A 214 -7.77 15.40 -23.03
C TYR A 214 -7.68 15.94 -21.60
N LEU A 215 -7.47 17.25 -21.42
CA LEU A 215 -7.35 17.88 -20.10
C LEU A 215 -8.63 17.73 -19.27
N GLN A 216 -9.80 17.82 -19.91
CA GLN A 216 -11.08 17.58 -19.25
C GLN A 216 -11.22 16.13 -18.77
N GLN A 217 -10.83 15.16 -19.59
CA GLN A 217 -10.85 13.75 -19.19
C GLN A 217 -9.82 13.46 -18.10
N GLN A 218 -8.64 14.08 -18.16
CA GLN A 218 -7.62 13.96 -17.13
C GLN A 218 -8.13 14.51 -15.78
N ASN A 219 -8.82 15.66 -15.79
CA ASN A 219 -9.44 16.21 -14.60
C ASN A 219 -10.51 15.27 -14.01
N LYS A 220 -11.36 14.67 -14.85
CA LYS A 220 -12.34 13.67 -14.40
C LYS A 220 -11.66 12.46 -13.76
N PHE A 221 -10.59 11.97 -14.39
CA PHE A 221 -9.79 10.89 -13.82
C PHE A 221 -9.20 11.25 -12.45
N GLN A 222 -8.60 12.45 -12.31
CA GLN A 222 -8.06 12.90 -11.03
C GLN A 222 -9.15 13.05 -9.95
N GLN A 223 -10.32 13.57 -10.30
CA GLN A 223 -11.46 13.65 -9.39
C GLN A 223 -11.91 12.27 -8.90
N HIS A 224 -12.03 11.30 -9.81
CA HIS A 224 -12.34 9.93 -9.43
C HIS A 224 -11.25 9.31 -8.55
N ALA A 225 -9.98 9.59 -8.85
CA ALA A 225 -8.86 9.13 -8.03
C ALA A 225 -8.93 9.70 -6.60
N LEU A 226 -9.29 10.98 -6.43
CA LEU A 226 -9.50 11.61 -5.13
C LEU A 226 -10.65 10.96 -4.35
N GLN A 227 -11.78 10.70 -5.01
CA GLN A 227 -12.94 10.03 -4.41
C GLN A 227 -12.62 8.60 -3.96
N ALA A 228 -11.87 7.87 -4.77
CA ALA A 228 -11.45 6.50 -4.51
C ALA A 228 -10.37 6.38 -3.43
N ASN A 229 -9.60 7.44 -3.18
CA ASN A 229 -8.37 7.37 -2.40
C ASN A 229 -8.61 6.83 -0.98
N THR A 230 -9.59 7.37 -0.27
CA THR A 230 -9.90 6.95 1.12
C THR A 230 -10.24 5.46 1.19
N GLN A 231 -11.00 4.96 0.22
CA GLN A 231 -11.39 3.55 0.17
C GLN A 231 -10.19 2.64 -0.10
N LEU A 232 -9.32 3.02 -1.04
CA LEU A 232 -8.12 2.24 -1.37
C LEU A 232 -7.11 2.28 -0.23
N GLN A 233 -6.97 3.41 0.47
CA GLN A 233 -6.13 3.52 1.67
C GLN A 233 -6.63 2.61 2.78
N ASP A 234 -7.94 2.57 3.03
CA ASP A 234 -8.54 1.69 4.06
C ASP A 234 -8.24 0.20 3.77
N VAL A 235 -8.34 -0.24 2.50
CA VAL A 235 -7.95 -1.61 2.12
C VAL A 235 -6.48 -1.87 2.40
N LEU A 236 -5.59 -0.99 1.97
CA LEU A 236 -4.14 -1.17 2.18
C LEU A 236 -3.77 -1.12 3.67
N GLN A 237 -4.42 -0.29 4.46
CA GLN A 237 -4.22 -0.26 5.93
C GLN A 237 -4.61 -1.59 6.55
N LYS A 238 -5.77 -2.14 6.19
CA LYS A 238 -6.19 -3.48 6.64
C LYS A 238 -5.23 -4.57 6.20
N GLN A 239 -4.72 -4.51 4.97
CA GLN A 239 -3.73 -5.46 4.46
C GLN A 239 -2.41 -5.37 5.22
N ARG A 240 -1.97 -4.15 5.54
CA ARG A 240 -0.79 -3.92 6.37
C ARG A 240 -0.98 -4.52 7.75
N ASP A 241 -2.10 -4.24 8.40
CA ASP A 241 -2.39 -4.72 9.76
C ASP A 241 -2.49 -6.26 9.80
N TYR A 242 -3.11 -6.85 8.78
CA TYR A 242 -3.12 -8.30 8.58
C TYR A 242 -1.72 -8.86 8.42
N THR A 243 -0.92 -8.30 7.52
CA THR A 243 0.43 -8.78 7.21
C THR A 243 1.35 -8.64 8.41
N ALA A 244 1.25 -7.54 9.16
CA ALA A 244 1.99 -7.33 10.40
C ALA A 244 1.63 -8.38 11.47
N THR A 245 0.33 -8.63 11.68
CA THR A 245 -0.13 -9.66 12.63
C THR A 245 0.33 -11.06 12.18
N TYR A 246 0.32 -11.33 10.88
CA TYR A 246 0.79 -12.61 10.34
C TYR A 246 2.29 -12.82 10.53
N LEU A 247 3.09 -11.76 10.32
CA LEU A 247 4.52 -11.77 10.57
C LEU A 247 4.83 -12.11 12.03
N GLU A 248 4.10 -11.51 12.98
CA GLU A 248 4.25 -11.81 14.41
C GLU A 248 3.96 -13.29 14.72
N LEU A 249 2.89 -13.84 14.14
CA LEU A 249 2.57 -15.27 14.29
C LEU A 249 3.70 -16.14 13.75
N ILE A 250 4.17 -15.89 12.53
CA ILE A 250 5.25 -16.66 11.90
C ILE A 250 6.54 -16.57 12.73
N GLN A 251 6.90 -15.38 13.20
CA GLN A 251 8.09 -15.17 14.03
C GLN A 251 8.00 -15.94 15.35
N SER A 252 6.84 -15.90 16.02
CA SER A 252 6.60 -16.68 17.23
C SER A 252 6.74 -18.19 16.96
N ASP A 253 6.16 -18.68 15.86
CA ASP A 253 6.24 -20.09 15.49
C ASP A 253 7.67 -20.53 15.17
N ILE A 254 8.44 -19.71 14.45
CA ILE A 254 9.86 -19.95 14.16
C ILE A 254 10.65 -20.11 15.46
N GLN A 255 10.48 -19.19 16.40
CA GLN A 255 11.17 -19.24 17.69
C GLN A 255 10.82 -20.52 18.46
N TYR A 256 9.54 -20.91 18.45
CA TYR A 256 9.08 -22.11 19.13
C TYR A 256 9.60 -23.40 18.48
N ILE A 257 9.57 -23.49 17.14
CA ILE A 257 10.10 -24.64 16.41
C ILE A 257 11.60 -24.78 16.66
N GLN A 258 12.36 -23.67 16.64
CA GLN A 258 13.78 -23.67 16.97
C GLN A 258 14.04 -24.20 18.38
N ALA A 259 13.29 -23.72 19.38
CA ALA A 259 13.39 -24.21 20.75
C ALA A 259 13.06 -25.71 20.85
N THR A 260 12.05 -26.19 20.11
CA THR A 260 11.65 -27.60 20.09
C THR A 260 12.72 -28.48 19.43
N ILE A 261 13.30 -28.04 18.31
CA ILE A 261 14.43 -28.70 17.63
C ILE A 261 15.60 -28.85 18.60
N ASN A 262 15.97 -27.75 19.26
CA ASN A 262 17.09 -27.75 20.20
C ASN A 262 16.82 -28.67 21.40
N ASN A 263 15.60 -28.67 21.96
CA ASN A 263 15.24 -29.58 23.05
C ASN A 263 15.27 -31.05 22.62
N LYS A 264 14.78 -31.39 21.42
CA LYS A 264 14.86 -32.76 20.90
C LYS A 264 16.30 -33.20 20.67
N ARG A 265 17.13 -32.32 20.13
CA ARG A 265 18.58 -32.58 19.97
C ARG A 265 19.24 -32.80 21.33
N LEU A 266 18.95 -31.94 22.30
CA LEU A 266 19.45 -32.07 23.67
C LEU A 266 19.06 -33.42 24.28
N ASN A 267 17.78 -33.80 24.20
CA ASN A 267 17.30 -35.09 24.73
C ASN A 267 17.99 -36.28 24.03
N TYR A 268 18.13 -36.23 22.70
CA TYR A 268 18.83 -37.27 21.94
C TYR A 268 20.29 -37.43 22.40
N TYR A 269 20.99 -36.31 22.64
CA TYR A 269 22.37 -36.34 23.13
C TYR A 269 22.47 -36.84 24.56
N GLU A 270 21.55 -36.44 25.45
CA GLU A 270 21.50 -36.95 26.82
C GLU A 270 21.20 -38.46 26.87
N GLU A 271 20.28 -38.94 26.04
CA GLU A 271 19.98 -40.38 25.91
C GLU A 271 21.18 -41.15 25.37
N THR A 272 21.84 -40.64 24.32
CA THR A 272 23.05 -41.26 23.76
C THR A 272 24.18 -41.32 24.78
N ALA A 273 24.38 -40.25 25.56
CA ALA A 273 25.38 -40.21 26.63
C ALA A 273 25.07 -41.22 27.75
N LYS A 274 23.79 -41.34 28.15
CA LYS A 274 23.35 -42.33 29.14
C LYS A 274 23.51 -43.76 28.63
N GLU A 275 23.21 -44.04 27.36
CA GLU A 275 23.37 -45.36 26.76
C GLU A 275 24.85 -45.76 26.63
N ALA A 276 25.72 -44.83 26.21
CA ALA A 276 27.16 -45.03 26.21
C ALA A 276 27.70 -45.35 27.63
N GLN A 277 27.13 -44.73 28.67
CA GLN A 277 27.49 -45.02 30.05
C GLN A 277 26.94 -46.36 30.54
N ARG A 278 25.72 -46.77 30.14
CA ARG A 278 25.12 -48.06 30.52
C ARG A 278 25.79 -49.26 29.84
N SER A 279 26.08 -49.16 28.54
CA SER A 279 26.84 -50.17 27.79
C SER A 279 28.25 -50.39 28.34
N THR A 280 28.83 -49.37 28.96
CA THR A 280 30.11 -49.44 29.67
C THR A 280 30.04 -50.33 30.93
N ILE A 281 28.95 -50.30 31.69
CA ILE A 281 28.79 -51.09 32.93
C ILE A 281 28.66 -52.60 32.66
N ASN A 282 28.18 -52.99 31.48
CA ASN A 282 27.93 -54.40 31.13
C ASN A 282 29.12 -55.10 30.42
N SER A 283 30.26 -54.42 30.22
CA SER A 283 31.42 -54.97 29.51
C SER A 283 32.71 -54.83 30.32
N GLN A 284 32.73 -55.44 31.52
CA GLN A 284 33.85 -55.40 32.47
C GLN A 284 35.21 -55.91 31.91
N GLU A 285 35.20 -56.68 30.81
CA GLU A 285 36.42 -57.26 30.21
C GLU A 285 37.05 -56.38 29.12
N VAL A 286 36.32 -55.37 28.61
CA VAL A 286 36.77 -54.47 27.52
C VAL A 286 37.09 -53.06 28.05
N GLU A 287 36.77 -52.77 29.32
CA GLU A 287 37.05 -51.50 29.99
C GLU A 287 38.54 -51.24 30.29
N GLU A 288 39.39 -52.26 30.25
CA GLU A 288 40.80 -52.14 30.66
C GLU A 288 41.74 -51.57 29.59
N TYR A 289 41.32 -51.55 28.32
CA TYR A 289 42.16 -51.02 27.24
C TYR A 289 42.27 -49.49 27.30
N PRO A 290 43.48 -48.91 27.38
CA PRO A 290 43.70 -47.48 27.56
C PRO A 290 43.15 -46.64 26.39
N VAL A 291 43.16 -47.18 25.17
CA VAL A 291 42.61 -46.51 23.98
C VAL A 291 41.09 -46.38 24.07
N ILE A 292 40.41 -47.40 24.58
CA ILE A 292 38.94 -47.41 24.75
C ILE A 292 38.54 -46.41 25.84
N LYS A 293 39.31 -46.32 26.95
CA LYS A 293 39.11 -45.27 27.97
C LYS A 293 39.29 -43.87 27.40
N HIS A 294 40.31 -43.65 26.57
CA HIS A 294 40.57 -42.35 25.95
C HIS A 294 39.44 -41.92 25.01
N GLU A 295 39.01 -42.79 24.10
CA GLU A 295 37.91 -42.50 23.17
C GLU A 295 36.57 -42.30 23.89
N LYS A 296 36.33 -43.02 25.00
CA LYS A 296 35.16 -42.79 25.86
C LYS A 296 35.20 -41.42 26.53
N ALA A 297 36.37 -40.99 27.02
CA ALA A 297 36.53 -39.66 27.62
C ALA A 297 36.33 -38.54 26.60
N ILE A 298 36.84 -38.72 25.37
CA ILE A 298 36.61 -37.80 24.26
C ILE A 298 35.11 -37.71 23.92
N ASN A 299 34.42 -38.85 23.79
CA ASN A 299 32.99 -38.88 23.51
C ASN A 299 32.19 -38.17 24.61
N LYS A 300 32.49 -38.42 25.89
CA LYS A 300 31.84 -37.74 27.02
C LYS A 300 32.05 -36.22 26.95
N ALA A 301 33.29 -35.77 26.71
CA ALA A 301 33.61 -34.35 26.58
C ALA A 301 32.92 -33.70 25.37
N LEU A 302 32.80 -34.41 24.24
CA LEU A 302 32.05 -33.94 23.08
C LEU A 302 30.55 -33.79 23.41
N SER A 303 29.95 -34.79 24.08
CA SER A 303 28.55 -34.74 24.48
C SER A 303 28.27 -33.57 25.44
N GLU A 304 29.10 -33.36 26.46
CA GLU A 304 28.99 -32.24 27.40
C GLU A 304 29.11 -30.89 26.68
N ARG A 305 30.06 -30.76 25.75
CA ARG A 305 30.22 -29.55 24.94
C ARG A 305 28.99 -29.28 24.08
N LEU A 306 28.44 -30.30 23.44
CA LEU A 306 27.26 -30.17 22.58
C LEU A 306 26.00 -29.78 23.36
N ILE A 307 25.81 -30.36 24.56
CA ILE A 307 24.77 -29.99 25.51
C ILE A 307 24.90 -28.51 25.87
N SER A 308 26.11 -28.06 26.24
CA SER A 308 26.35 -26.66 26.63
C SER A 308 26.06 -25.67 25.49
N VAL A 309 26.47 -25.98 24.26
CA VAL A 309 26.21 -25.13 23.07
C VAL A 309 24.71 -25.07 22.79
N THR A 310 24.00 -26.19 22.92
CA THR A 310 22.55 -26.25 22.70
C THR A 310 21.78 -25.48 23.78
N GLN A 311 22.18 -25.58 25.05
CA GLN A 311 21.60 -24.82 26.15
C GLN A 311 21.82 -23.31 25.98
N ASN A 312 23.03 -22.90 25.60
CA ASN A 312 23.34 -21.50 25.31
C ASN A 312 22.52 -20.98 24.11
N SER A 313 22.38 -21.79 23.06
CA SER A 313 21.51 -21.47 21.91
C SER A 313 20.05 -21.31 22.33
N ASN A 314 19.53 -22.19 23.18
CA ASN A 314 18.18 -22.08 23.74
C ASN A 314 17.99 -20.79 24.55
N GLN A 315 18.94 -20.44 25.40
CA GLN A 315 18.89 -19.18 26.15
C GLN A 315 18.91 -17.95 25.23
N LEU A 316 19.68 -18.00 24.13
CA LEU A 316 19.70 -16.92 23.14
C LEU A 316 18.38 -16.79 22.39
N VAL A 317 17.77 -17.91 21.97
CA VAL A 317 16.43 -17.91 21.34
C VAL A 317 15.38 -17.34 22.31
N GLN A 318 15.43 -17.72 23.60
CA GLN A 318 14.55 -17.17 24.63
C GLN A 318 14.76 -15.66 24.85
N LYS A 319 16.02 -15.20 24.90
CA LYS A 319 16.32 -13.76 24.99
C LYS A 319 15.87 -12.99 23.76
N GLY A 320 16.05 -13.56 22.56
CA GLY A 320 15.54 -13.01 21.31
C GLY A 320 14.01 -12.90 21.28
N ALA A 321 13.30 -13.88 21.85
CA ALA A 321 11.84 -13.82 22.00
C ALA A 321 11.39 -12.67 22.91
N LEU A 322 12.11 -12.40 24.01
CA LEU A 322 11.82 -11.29 24.92
C LEU A 322 12.09 -9.92 24.27
N LEU A 323 13.20 -9.79 23.53
CA LEU A 323 13.57 -8.55 22.84
C LEU A 323 12.61 -8.20 21.70
N ASN A 324 12.27 -9.16 20.83
CA ASN A 324 11.30 -8.93 19.75
C ASN A 324 9.93 -8.51 20.30
N LYS A 325 9.50 -9.08 21.44
CA LYS A 325 8.25 -8.68 22.10
C LYS A 325 8.29 -7.23 22.60
N SER A 326 9.42 -6.74 23.10
CA SER A 326 9.59 -5.32 23.47
C SER A 326 9.67 -4.40 22.26
N GLU A 327 10.33 -4.81 21.18
CA GLU A 327 10.51 -4.00 19.98
C GLU A 327 9.20 -3.88 19.16
N LEU A 328 8.39 -4.94 19.13
CA LEU A 328 7.03 -4.89 18.60
C LEU A 328 6.12 -3.98 19.43
N ALA A 329 6.25 -3.97 20.76
CA ALA A 329 5.50 -3.06 21.63
C ALA A 329 5.86 -1.58 21.38
N ASP A 330 7.14 -1.28 21.16
CA ASP A 330 7.60 0.08 20.80
C ASP A 330 7.15 0.50 19.40
N ARG A 331 7.14 -0.43 18.44
CA ARG A 331 6.66 -0.17 17.07
C ARG A 331 5.14 -0.04 16.96
N MET A 332 4.39 -0.61 17.91
CA MET A 332 2.94 -0.51 18.01
C MET A 332 2.45 0.66 18.86
N ALA A 333 3.34 1.35 19.58
CA ALA A 333 2.99 2.57 20.27
C ALA A 333 2.61 3.65 19.23
N PRO A 334 1.43 4.28 19.33
CA PRO A 334 1.10 5.39 18.44
C PRO A 334 2.16 6.48 18.59
N SER A 335 2.75 6.92 17.48
CA SER A 335 3.67 8.05 17.46
C SER A 335 2.93 9.29 17.95
N ALA A 336 3.00 9.56 19.25
CA ALA A 336 2.56 10.81 19.84
C ALA A 336 3.60 11.87 19.50
N THR A 337 3.65 12.30 18.24
CA THR A 337 4.22 13.60 17.89
C THR A 337 3.21 14.65 18.37
N PRO A 338 3.55 15.52 19.34
CA PRO A 338 2.68 16.63 19.68
C PRO A 338 2.70 17.60 18.51
N THR A 339 1.55 17.73 17.83
CA THR A 339 1.32 18.81 16.87
C THR A 339 1.52 20.14 17.62
N PRO A 340 2.42 21.04 17.18
CA PRO A 340 2.53 22.33 17.82
C PRO A 340 1.26 23.11 17.52
N VAL A 341 0.52 23.45 18.58
CA VAL A 341 -0.60 24.39 18.52
C VAL A 341 -0.03 25.74 18.14
N ILE A 342 -0.12 26.10 16.86
CA ILE A 342 0.07 27.48 16.42
C ILE A 342 -1.16 28.25 16.92
N ARG A 343 -0.99 29.00 18.01
CA ARG A 343 -1.94 30.05 18.39
C ARG A 343 -1.86 31.15 17.32
N SER A 344 -2.94 31.30 16.56
CA SER A 344 -3.30 32.55 15.88
C SER A 344 -4.00 33.47 16.86
#